data_AF-A0A536R414-F1
#
_entry.id   AF-A0A536R414-F1
#
_cell.length_a   1.000
_cell.length_b   1.000
_cell.length_c   1.000
_cell.angle_alpha   90.00
_cell.angle_beta   90.00
_cell.angle_gamma   90.00
#
_symmetry.space_group_name_H-M   'P 1'
#
loop_
_entity.id
_entity.type
_entity.pdbx_description
1 polymer ?
#
loop_
_entity_poly.entity_id
_entity_poly.type
_entity_poly.pdbx_seq_one_letter_code
_entity_poly.pdbx_strand_id
1 'polypeptide(L)'
;MSVDERKLDGNAIGGLLREIFTMEMTAAETTCAGCGAINALGRVDVYMDAPGAVVRCPSCESVLMRIVHGRGRYWVDVTGTRCLEFAET
;
A
#
# COMPACT_ATOMS: atom_id res chain seq x y z
N MET A 1 18.53 -19.59 -8.78
CA MET A 1 17.48 -19.31 -7.77
C MET A 1 16.58 -18.24 -8.38
N SER A 2 15.47 -18.66 -8.98
CA SER A 2 14.47 -17.75 -9.55
C SER A 2 13.69 -17.12 -8.39
N VAL A 3 13.85 -15.80 -8.23
CA VAL A 3 13.01 -15.01 -7.33
C VAL A 3 11.66 -14.91 -8.03
N ASP A 4 10.68 -15.68 -7.57
CA ASP A 4 9.30 -15.60 -8.02
C ASP A 4 8.76 -14.24 -7.54
N GLU A 5 8.68 -13.25 -8.42
CA GLU A 5 8.02 -11.96 -8.16
C GLU A 5 6.52 -12.24 -7.90
N ARG A 6 6.15 -12.45 -6.64
CA ARG A 6 4.75 -12.60 -6.24
C ARG A 6 4.10 -11.24 -6.14
N LYS A 7 3.77 -10.71 -7.31
CA LYS A 7 2.90 -9.57 -7.51
C LYS A 7 1.49 -9.93 -7.00
N LEU A 8 1.07 -9.32 -5.89
CA LEU A 8 -0.25 -9.54 -5.30
C LEU A 8 -1.08 -8.27 -5.37
N ASP A 9 -2.38 -8.44 -5.55
CA ASP A 9 -3.35 -7.34 -5.57
C ASP A 9 -3.50 -6.68 -4.20
N GLY A 10 -3.86 -5.39 -4.15
CA GLY A 10 -4.03 -4.61 -2.92
C GLY A 10 -4.98 -5.24 -1.89
N ASN A 11 -5.93 -6.07 -2.32
CA ASN A 11 -6.79 -6.84 -1.42
C ASN A 11 -6.03 -7.82 -0.53
N ALA A 12 -4.83 -8.26 -0.95
CA ALA A 12 -4.00 -9.21 -0.19
C ALA A 12 -3.46 -8.63 1.13
N ILE A 13 -3.38 -7.30 1.26
CA ILE A 13 -2.97 -6.62 2.50
C ILE A 13 -4.15 -6.08 3.31
N GLY A 14 -5.40 -6.41 2.97
CA GLY A 14 -6.58 -5.92 3.69
C GLY A 14 -6.56 -6.25 5.18
N GLY A 15 -6.04 -7.42 5.57
CA GLY A 15 -5.86 -7.79 6.99
C GLY A 15 -4.83 -6.90 7.72
N LEU A 16 -3.67 -6.68 7.10
CA LEU A 16 -2.61 -5.81 7.62
C LEU A 16 -3.08 -4.35 7.71
N LEU A 17 -3.83 -3.89 6.71
CA LEU A 17 -4.41 -2.55 6.70
C LEU A 17 -5.44 -2.39 7.81
N ARG A 18 -6.27 -3.42 8.10
CA ARG A 18 -7.22 -3.40 9.24
C ARG A 18 -6.55 -3.39 10.62
N GLU A 19 -5.35 -3.95 10.74
CA GLU A 19 -4.57 -3.91 11.98
C GLU A 19 -4.00 -2.51 12.26
N ILE A 20 -3.75 -1.71 11.22
CA ILE A 20 -3.12 -0.39 11.32
C ILE A 20 -4.18 0.72 11.27
N PHE A 21 -5.08 0.62 10.31
CA PHE A 21 -6.21 1.51 10.09
C PHE A 21 -7.45 0.71 10.49
N THR A 22 -8.13 1.07 11.56
CA THR A 22 -9.34 0.38 12.06
C THR A 22 -10.49 0.30 11.05
N MET A 23 -10.34 0.87 9.86
CA MET A 23 -11.34 0.95 8.79
C MET A 23 -10.95 0.10 7.57
N GLU A 24 -11.93 -0.18 6.72
CA GLU A 24 -11.71 -0.86 5.45
C GLU A 24 -10.90 0.06 4.51
N MET A 25 -9.73 -0.39 4.06
CA MET A 25 -8.79 0.42 3.27
C MET A 25 -8.67 -0.05 1.81
N THR A 26 -9.31 -1.15 1.44
CA THR A 26 -9.36 -1.66 0.06
C THR A 26 -10.02 -0.65 -0.88
N ALA A 27 -11.02 0.09 -0.39
CA ALA A 27 -11.65 1.20 -1.13
C ALA A 27 -10.93 2.55 -1.02
N ALA A 28 -9.87 2.68 -0.22
CA ALA A 28 -9.21 3.96 0.01
C ALA A 28 -8.54 4.48 -1.28
N GLU A 29 -8.61 5.79 -1.53
CA GLU A 29 -7.98 6.41 -2.69
C GLU A 29 -6.64 7.05 -2.34
N THR A 30 -5.66 6.90 -3.23
CA THR A 30 -4.31 7.47 -3.07
C THR A 30 -4.03 8.43 -4.22
N THR A 31 -3.56 9.63 -3.89
CA THR A 31 -3.02 10.59 -4.86
C THR A 31 -1.50 10.49 -4.86
N CYS A 32 -0.91 10.10 -6.00
CA CYS A 32 0.53 9.95 -6.14
C CYS A 32 1.26 11.30 -5.98
N ALA A 33 2.30 11.36 -5.14
CA ALA A 33 3.13 12.56 -4.99
C ALA A 33 3.95 12.86 -6.25
N GLY A 34 4.37 11.82 -7.00
CA GLY A 34 5.20 11.92 -8.20
C GLY A 34 4.44 12.36 -9.44
N CYS A 35 3.35 11.69 -9.78
CA CYS A 35 2.60 11.95 -11.03
C CYS A 35 1.19 12.52 -10.83
N GLY A 36 0.70 12.62 -9.59
CA GLY A 36 -0.64 13.13 -9.28
C GLY A 36 -1.80 12.17 -9.61
N ALA A 37 -1.53 10.97 -10.12
CA ALA A 37 -2.57 10.00 -10.44
C ALA A 37 -3.32 9.54 -9.17
N ILE A 38 -4.65 9.45 -9.28
CA ILE A 38 -5.53 8.95 -8.22
C ILE A 38 -5.81 7.47 -8.50
N ASN A 39 -5.52 6.60 -7.52
CA ASN A 39 -5.74 5.16 -7.63
C ASN A 39 -6.32 4.60 -6.33
N ALA A 40 -7.28 3.68 -6.45
CA ALA A 40 -7.77 2.89 -5.33
C ALA A 40 -6.69 1.93 -4.81
N LEU A 41 -6.54 1.84 -3.48
CA LEU A 41 -5.59 0.97 -2.77
C LEU A 41 -5.84 -0.53 -3.03
N GLY A 42 -7.07 -0.92 -3.36
CA GLY A 42 -7.38 -2.28 -3.79
C GLY A 42 -6.95 -2.61 -5.23
N ARG A 43 -6.39 -1.65 -5.99
CA ARG A 43 -5.94 -1.83 -7.38
C ARG A 43 -4.44 -1.62 -7.60
N VAL A 44 -3.68 -1.47 -6.52
CA VAL A 44 -2.23 -1.24 -6.56
C VAL A 44 -1.47 -2.53 -6.35
N ASP A 45 -0.36 -2.65 -7.08
CA ASP A 45 0.53 -3.81 -7.00
C ASP A 45 1.27 -3.82 -5.67
N VAL A 46 1.04 -4.86 -4.87
CA VAL A 46 1.69 -5.06 -3.59
C VAL A 46 2.75 -6.14 -3.73
N TYR A 47 3.98 -5.76 -3.41
CA TYR A 47 5.12 -6.67 -3.33
C TYR A 47 5.36 -7.02 -1.86
N MET A 48 5.37 -8.30 -1.53
CA MET A 48 5.57 -8.83 -0.17
C MET A 48 6.93 -9.52 0.04
N ASP A 49 7.91 -9.29 -0.84
CA ASP A 49 9.19 -10.02 -0.84
C ASP A 49 10.26 -9.50 0.15
N ALA A 50 9.87 -8.66 1.12
CA ALA A 50 10.75 -8.16 2.19
C ALA A 50 9.93 -8.03 3.50
N PRO A 51 10.45 -7.62 4.69
CA PRO A 51 9.73 -7.68 5.97
C PRO A 51 8.52 -6.70 6.08
N GLY A 52 7.96 -6.29 4.96
CA GLY A 52 6.84 -5.38 4.83
C GLY A 52 6.20 -5.40 3.43
N ALA A 53 5.05 -4.73 3.31
CA ALA A 53 4.34 -4.50 2.07
C ALA A 53 4.80 -3.19 1.42
N VAL A 54 5.04 -3.22 0.11
CA VAL A 54 5.33 -2.01 -0.69
C VAL A 54 4.24 -1.81 -1.74
N VAL A 55 3.65 -0.62 -1.73
CA VAL A 55 2.60 -0.20 -2.65
C VAL A 55 3.19 0.75 -3.69
N ARG A 56 2.97 0.48 -4.98
CA ARG A 56 3.46 1.33 -6.08
C ARG A 56 2.33 1.93 -6.90
N CYS A 57 2.60 3.10 -7.46
CA CYS A 57 1.71 3.77 -8.40
C CYS A 57 1.70 3.01 -9.73
N PRO A 58 0.55 2.59 -10.26
CA PRO A 58 0.48 1.86 -11.53
C PRO A 58 0.84 2.75 -12.73
N SER A 59 0.74 4.08 -12.59
CA SER A 59 1.01 5.03 -13.67
C SER A 59 2.48 5.39 -13.81
N CYS A 60 3.27 5.38 -12.74
CA CYS A 60 4.66 5.85 -12.74
C CYS A 60 5.62 5.02 -11.90
N GLU A 61 5.15 3.91 -11.33
CA GLU A 61 5.89 2.94 -10.52
C GLU A 61 6.53 3.50 -9.22
N SER A 62 6.30 4.78 -8.93
CA SER A 62 6.73 5.42 -7.69
C SER A 62 6.13 4.72 -6.48
N VAL A 63 6.91 4.55 -5.43
CA VAL A 63 6.43 3.94 -4.19
C VAL A 63 5.49 4.91 -3.49
N LEU A 64 4.23 4.53 -3.33
CA LEU A 64 3.19 5.31 -2.67
C LEU A 64 3.23 5.11 -1.15
N MET A 65 3.38 3.87 -0.72
CA MET A 65 3.35 3.48 0.69
C MET A 65 4.27 2.29 0.97
N ARG A 66 4.85 2.25 2.17
CA ARG A 66 5.55 1.07 2.71
C ARG A 66 5.03 0.77 4.11
N ILE A 67 4.74 -0.49 4.39
CA ILE A 67 4.30 -0.96 5.70
C ILE A 67 5.25 -2.06 6.15
N VAL A 68 5.95 -1.87 7.26
CA VAL A 68 6.83 -2.88 7.86
C VAL A 68 6.29 -3.22 9.25
N HIS A 69 6.17 -4.51 9.56
CA HIS A 69 5.81 -4.97 10.90
C HIS A 69 6.98 -5.78 11.48
N GLY A 70 7.46 -5.37 12.65
CA GLY A 70 8.51 -6.11 13.35
C GLY A 70 8.72 -5.62 14.77
N ARG A 71 9.16 -6.52 15.67
CA ARG A 71 9.41 -6.20 17.09
C ARG A 71 8.20 -5.53 17.78
N GLY A 72 6.98 -5.95 17.44
CA GLY A 72 5.73 -5.43 17.98
C GLY A 72 5.40 -3.99 17.60
N ARG A 73 5.97 -3.48 16.50
CA ARG A 73 5.75 -2.11 16.00
C ARG A 73 5.48 -2.12 14.49
N TYR A 74 4.65 -1.18 14.06
CA TYR A 74 4.43 -0.86 12.66
C TYR A 74 5.21 0.38 12.27
N TRP A 75 5.84 0.34 11.11
CA TRP A 75 6.36 1.51 10.42
C TRP A 75 5.59 1.70 9.13
N VAL A 76 4.97 2.86 8.98
CA VAL A 76 4.17 3.22 7.82
C VAL A 76 4.76 4.48 7.21
N ASP A 77 5.32 4.34 6.00
CA ASP A 77 5.80 5.43 5.17
C ASP A 77 4.73 5.72 4.12
N VAL A 78 4.27 6.98 4.07
CA VAL A 78 3.32 7.50 3.07
C VAL A 78 3.88 8.72 2.33
N THR A 79 5.20 8.94 2.35
CA THR A 79 5.82 10.12 1.74
C THR A 79 5.58 10.19 0.22
N GLY A 80 5.41 9.05 -0.43
CA GLY A 80 5.05 8.98 -1.85
C GLY A 80 3.56 9.24 -2.16
N THR A 81 2.75 9.42 -1.12
CA THR A 81 1.31 9.68 -1.23
C THR A 81 1.02 11.12 -0.81
N ARG A 82 0.50 11.92 -1.73
CA ARG A 82 0.11 13.31 -1.48
C ARG A 82 -1.16 13.40 -0.64
N CYS A 83 -2.12 12.53 -0.93
CA CYS A 83 -3.39 12.44 -0.20
C CYS A 83 -3.79 10.98 -0.10
N LEU A 84 -4.27 10.57 1.07
CA LEU A 84 -4.88 9.29 1.32
C LEU A 84 -6.29 9.56 1.83
N GLU A 85 -7.29 9.18 1.05
CA GLU A 85 -8.70 9.36 1.37
C GLU A 85 -9.34 8.01 1.67
N PHE A 86 -10.17 7.96 2.71
CA PHE A 86 -10.93 6.79 3.09
C PHE A 86 -12.25 7.25 3.73
N ALA A 87 -13.32 6.49 3.51
CA ALA A 87 -14.63 6.82 4.08
C ALA A 87 -14.70 6.43 5.55
N GLU A 88 -15.30 7.29 6.38
CA GLU A 88 -15.75 6.90 7.72
C GLU A 88 -16.86 5.85 7.58
N THR A 89 -16.82 4.81 8.43
CA THR A 89 -17.85 3.76 8.45
C THR A 89 -19.09 4.22 9.21
#